data_AF-L1JAF6-F1
#
_entry.id   AF-L1JAF6-F1
#
_cell.length_a   1.000
_cell.length_b   1.000
_cell.length_c   1.000
_cell.angle_alpha   90.00
_cell.angle_beta   90.00
_cell.angle_gamma   90.00
#
_symmetry.space_group_name_H-M   'P 1'
#
loop_
_entity.id
_entity.type
_entity.pdbx_description
1 polymer ?
#
loop_
_entity_poly.entity_id
_entity_poly.type
_entity_poly.pdbx_seq_one_letter_code
_entity_poly.pdbx_strand_id
1 'polypeptide(L)'
;MPTRAMSANMFTLGLCFLLVTAQAVKFDSKLIKSVDCSKLPADYCTADLGCKKDSNGNCEVDPNLKPTINCTEQLYKSGQAVQAAEDSMEVLFKTIKTTCKNVGETTSKAIDTFASLEDEFESALDKYNSSLVEYTKEKAFMDDLQSQLDDLQVKCKATDPPPPPDCAIKIQKLQDQITKENATCSKLWIKVDMNKKMLDLASTQVSQGKAAMITATQGASKTFNSASTQVMDAVNKKDDAMTYWNAIVSSCSASSAVAQVKRKSYKRLSKMYDKIHRRMRSFKVE
;
A
#
# COMPACT_ATOMS: atom_id res chain seq x y z
N MET A 1 19.33 19.63 -6.04
CA MET A 1 19.27 20.02 -7.47
C MET A 1 20.02 18.96 -8.27
N PRO A 2 19.59 18.56 -9.49
CA PRO A 2 18.33 18.91 -10.18
C PRO A 2 17.08 18.40 -9.42
N THR A 3 15.80 18.50 -9.82
CA THR A 3 15.05 19.33 -10.81
C THR A 3 15.12 19.08 -12.32
N ARG A 4 14.34 18.10 -12.84
CA ARG A 4 13.51 18.13 -14.09
C ARG A 4 12.67 16.84 -14.15
N ALA A 5 11.34 16.85 -14.05
CA ALA A 5 10.31 17.35 -14.98
C ALA A 5 9.93 16.34 -16.09
N MET A 6 8.81 15.64 -15.89
CA MET A 6 7.95 15.09 -16.96
C MET A 6 6.48 15.26 -16.58
N SER A 7 5.98 16.49 -16.77
CA SER A 7 4.56 16.80 -16.88
C SER A 7 4.12 16.73 -18.34
N ALA A 8 2.80 16.61 -18.57
CA ALA A 8 2.08 16.66 -19.85
C ALA A 8 2.00 15.35 -20.65
N ASN A 9 0.88 14.63 -20.45
CA ASN A 9 0.22 13.82 -21.50
C ASN A 9 -1.25 13.47 -21.18
N MET A 10 -2.02 14.41 -20.60
CA MET A 10 -3.47 14.24 -20.34
C MET A 10 -4.30 15.51 -20.63
N PHE A 11 -3.94 16.27 -21.67
CA PHE A 11 -4.65 17.48 -22.07
C PHE A 11 -5.10 17.45 -23.56
N THR A 12 -5.56 16.29 -24.03
CA THR A 12 -5.92 16.08 -25.45
C THR A 12 -7.25 15.32 -25.68
N LEU A 13 -8.21 15.44 -24.76
CA LEU A 13 -9.60 14.99 -24.97
C LEU A 13 -10.65 16.08 -24.63
N GLY A 14 -10.20 17.30 -24.33
CA GLY A 14 -11.05 18.40 -23.88
C GLY A 14 -11.44 19.41 -24.95
N LEU A 15 -11.62 19.01 -26.22
CA LEU A 15 -12.02 19.93 -27.29
C LEU A 15 -12.60 19.23 -28.54
N CYS A 16 -13.76 18.60 -28.38
CA CYS A 16 -14.67 18.32 -29.50
C CYS A 16 -16.12 18.23 -29.02
N PHE A 17 -17.08 18.72 -29.83
CA PHE A 17 -18.53 18.71 -29.57
C PHE A 17 -19.09 19.58 -28.43
N LEU A 18 -18.84 20.89 -28.54
CA LEU A 18 -19.85 21.90 -28.20
C LEU A 18 -20.54 22.35 -29.51
N LEU A 19 -21.72 21.78 -29.84
CA LEU A 19 -22.77 22.37 -30.71
C LEU A 19 -23.87 21.34 -31.03
N VAL A 20 -24.94 21.29 -30.22
CA VAL A 20 -26.30 20.96 -30.71
C VAL A 20 -27.29 21.88 -29.99
N THR A 21 -27.99 22.70 -30.76
CA THR A 21 -28.96 23.68 -30.27
C THR A 21 -30.26 23.02 -29.83
N ALA A 22 -30.97 23.67 -28.89
CA ALA A 22 -32.21 23.14 -28.34
C ALA A 22 -33.39 23.26 -29.34
N GLN A 23 -33.86 22.12 -29.88
CA GLN A 23 -35.13 22.04 -30.62
C GLN A 23 -36.10 21.04 -29.99
N ALA A 24 -37.37 21.46 -29.85
CA ALA A 24 -38.44 20.73 -29.16
C ALA A 24 -38.98 19.55 -29.98
N VAL A 25 -39.40 18.47 -29.30
CA VAL A 25 -39.66 17.16 -29.94
C VAL A 25 -40.91 16.47 -29.43
N LYS A 26 -41.47 15.60 -30.28
CA LYS A 26 -42.27 14.41 -29.91
C LYS A 26 -41.52 13.12 -30.22
N PHE A 27 -41.45 12.17 -29.28
CA PHE A 27 -41.08 10.79 -29.59
C PHE A 27 -42.25 10.12 -30.31
N ASP A 28 -41.99 9.61 -31.52
CA ASP A 28 -42.91 8.74 -32.23
C ASP A 28 -42.77 7.32 -31.66
N SER A 29 -43.86 6.59 -31.46
CA SER A 29 -43.85 5.24 -30.85
C SER A 29 -43.41 4.15 -31.83
N LYS A 30 -42.40 4.44 -32.66
CA LYS A 30 -41.95 3.57 -33.74
C LYS A 30 -41.08 2.45 -33.21
N LEU A 31 -41.36 1.27 -33.74
CA LEU A 31 -40.72 0.00 -33.42
C LEU A 31 -39.41 -0.11 -34.19
N ILE A 32 -38.33 -0.50 -33.53
CA ILE A 32 -37.06 -0.78 -34.21
C ILE A 32 -37.20 -2.08 -35.03
N LYS A 33 -36.60 -2.13 -36.21
CA LYS A 33 -36.49 -3.37 -37.00
C LYS A 33 -35.40 -4.34 -36.48
N SER A 34 -34.33 -3.82 -35.88
CA SER A 34 -33.27 -4.61 -35.24
C SER A 34 -32.38 -3.72 -34.36
N VAL A 35 -31.83 -4.30 -33.29
CA VAL A 35 -30.64 -3.77 -32.61
C VAL A 35 -29.42 -4.50 -33.18
N ASP A 36 -28.28 -3.83 -33.25
CA ASP A 36 -27.03 -4.46 -33.67
C ASP A 36 -26.46 -5.34 -32.54
N CYS A 37 -26.91 -6.61 -32.51
CA CYS A 37 -26.49 -7.58 -31.50
C CYS A 37 -24.97 -7.77 -31.44
N SER A 38 -24.25 -7.60 -32.55
CA SER A 38 -22.77 -7.74 -32.59
C SER A 38 -22.03 -6.71 -31.73
N LYS A 39 -22.70 -5.61 -31.35
CA LYS A 39 -22.18 -4.56 -30.47
C LYS A 39 -22.67 -4.68 -29.03
N LEU A 40 -23.51 -5.66 -28.69
CA LEU A 40 -23.99 -5.83 -27.32
C LEU A 40 -23.01 -6.67 -26.49
N PRO A 41 -22.61 -6.21 -25.29
CA PRO A 41 -21.92 -7.05 -24.34
C PRO A 41 -22.78 -8.25 -23.95
N ALA A 42 -22.14 -9.37 -23.61
CA ALA A 42 -22.82 -10.63 -23.33
C ALA A 42 -23.92 -10.49 -22.26
N ASP A 43 -23.71 -9.70 -21.20
CA ASP A 43 -24.68 -9.55 -20.11
C ASP A 43 -25.95 -8.76 -20.50
N TYR A 44 -25.92 -8.03 -21.62
CA TYR A 44 -27.08 -7.33 -22.19
C TYR A 44 -27.67 -8.04 -23.41
N CYS A 45 -27.11 -9.19 -23.80
CA CYS A 45 -27.58 -10.00 -24.90
C CYS A 45 -28.89 -10.72 -24.53
N THR A 46 -30.02 -10.18 -25.00
CA THR A 46 -31.36 -10.59 -24.55
C THR A 46 -32.34 -10.79 -25.70
N ALA A 47 -33.25 -11.75 -25.52
CA ALA A 47 -34.31 -12.07 -26.49
C ALA A 47 -35.24 -10.86 -26.78
N ASP A 48 -35.46 -9.99 -25.78
CA ASP A 48 -36.19 -8.72 -25.90
C ASP A 48 -35.62 -7.78 -27.01
N LEU A 49 -34.33 -7.94 -27.34
CA LEU A 49 -33.62 -7.15 -28.36
C LEU A 49 -33.47 -7.89 -29.71
N GLY A 50 -33.91 -9.15 -29.77
CA GLY A 50 -33.76 -10.02 -30.94
C GLY A 50 -32.41 -10.72 -30.97
N CYS A 51 -31.74 -10.81 -29.82
CA CYS A 51 -30.39 -11.32 -29.70
C CYS A 51 -30.33 -12.56 -28.80
N LYS A 52 -29.35 -13.43 -29.06
CA LYS A 52 -29.02 -14.60 -28.24
C LYS A 52 -27.50 -14.75 -28.15
N LYS A 53 -27.02 -15.53 -27.18
CA LYS A 53 -25.60 -15.91 -27.10
C LYS A 53 -25.29 -17.06 -28.07
N ASP A 54 -24.18 -16.98 -28.79
CA ASP A 54 -23.61 -18.09 -29.55
C ASP A 54 -22.94 -19.12 -28.59
N SER A 55 -22.36 -20.19 -29.15
CA SER A 55 -21.62 -21.20 -28.37
C SER A 55 -20.33 -20.70 -27.72
N ASN A 56 -19.87 -19.50 -28.10
CA ASN A 56 -18.66 -18.85 -27.58
C ASN A 56 -18.98 -17.73 -26.58
N GLY A 57 -20.26 -17.44 -26.33
CA GLY A 57 -20.75 -16.37 -25.46
C GLY A 57 -20.91 -15.00 -26.13
N ASN A 58 -20.61 -14.88 -27.44
CA ASN A 58 -20.82 -13.65 -28.21
C ASN A 58 -22.31 -13.39 -28.43
N CYS A 59 -22.69 -12.13 -28.59
CA CYS A 59 -24.08 -11.78 -28.89
C CYS A 59 -24.35 -11.76 -30.41
N GLU A 60 -25.27 -12.62 -30.87
CA GLU A 60 -25.71 -12.69 -32.26
C GLU A 60 -27.22 -12.43 -32.39
N VAL A 61 -27.67 -12.11 -33.61
CA VAL A 61 -29.10 -11.99 -33.92
C VAL A 61 -29.74 -13.38 -33.88
N ASP A 62 -30.87 -13.53 -33.19
CA ASP A 62 -31.68 -14.74 -33.29
C ASP A 62 -32.64 -14.63 -34.49
N PRO A 63 -32.46 -15.41 -35.57
CA PRO A 63 -33.34 -15.35 -36.74
C PRO A 63 -34.78 -15.80 -36.45
N ASN A 64 -35.01 -16.51 -35.33
CA ASN A 64 -36.33 -16.95 -34.91
C ASN A 64 -37.10 -15.87 -34.13
N LEU A 65 -36.39 -14.85 -33.62
CA LEU A 65 -37.00 -13.73 -32.90
C LEU A 65 -37.19 -12.54 -33.84
N LYS A 66 -38.43 -12.03 -33.89
CA LYS A 66 -38.77 -10.76 -34.53
C LYS A 66 -39.40 -9.82 -33.49
N PRO A 67 -38.65 -9.40 -32.46
CA PRO A 67 -39.24 -8.68 -31.35
C PRO A 67 -39.64 -7.28 -31.76
N THR A 68 -40.76 -6.86 -31.18
CA THR A 68 -41.36 -5.55 -31.37
C THR A 68 -40.73 -4.59 -30.36
N ILE A 69 -39.57 -4.02 -30.70
CA ILE A 69 -38.73 -3.30 -29.73
C ILE A 69 -39.32 -1.92 -29.40
N ASN A 70 -39.74 -1.76 -28.14
CA ASN A 70 -40.20 -0.48 -27.59
C ASN A 70 -39.01 0.42 -27.20
N CYS A 71 -38.73 1.43 -28.03
CA CYS A 71 -37.62 2.36 -27.79
C CYS A 71 -37.68 3.12 -26.47
N THR A 72 -38.87 3.52 -26.01
CA THR A 72 -38.97 4.28 -24.75
C THR A 72 -38.60 3.40 -23.56
N GLU A 73 -39.00 2.13 -23.60
CA GLU A 73 -38.69 1.15 -22.57
C GLU A 73 -37.22 0.72 -22.59
N GLN A 74 -36.65 0.42 -23.76
CA GLN A 74 -35.25 0.00 -23.86
C GLN A 74 -34.27 1.14 -23.55
N LEU A 75 -34.59 2.39 -23.92
CA LEU A 75 -33.82 3.57 -23.46
C LEU A 75 -33.92 3.70 -21.93
N TYR A 76 -35.09 3.43 -21.33
CA TYR A 76 -35.21 3.46 -19.87
C TYR A 76 -34.40 2.35 -19.19
N LYS A 77 -34.52 1.10 -19.65
CA LYS A 77 -33.77 -0.08 -19.14
C LYS A 77 -32.26 0.12 -19.23
N SER A 78 -31.74 0.54 -20.39
CA SER A 78 -30.30 0.81 -20.57
C SER A 78 -29.81 2.00 -19.72
N GLY A 79 -30.64 3.04 -19.53
CA GLY A 79 -30.31 4.14 -18.62
C GLY A 79 -30.25 3.71 -17.16
N GLN A 80 -31.12 2.78 -16.74
CA GLN A 80 -31.04 2.16 -15.42
C GLN A 80 -29.79 1.27 -15.25
N ALA A 81 -29.38 0.55 -16.29
CA ALA A 81 -28.16 -0.26 -16.26
C ALA A 81 -26.90 0.59 -16.05
N VAL A 82 -26.76 1.70 -16.79
CA VAL A 82 -25.66 2.67 -16.59
C VAL A 82 -25.68 3.24 -15.18
N GLN A 83 -26.84 3.69 -14.69
CA GLN A 83 -26.98 4.24 -13.33
C GLN A 83 -26.59 3.21 -12.26
N ALA A 84 -27.05 1.96 -12.38
CA ALA A 84 -26.74 0.88 -11.45
C ALA A 84 -25.24 0.54 -11.43
N ALA A 85 -24.56 0.57 -12.59
CA ALA A 85 -23.12 0.41 -12.67
C ALA A 85 -22.37 1.57 -11.99
N GLU A 86 -22.80 2.82 -12.21
CA GLU A 86 -22.21 4.01 -11.57
C GLU A 86 -22.41 4.02 -10.04
N ASP A 87 -23.61 3.68 -9.55
CA ASP A 87 -23.90 3.59 -8.12
C ASP A 87 -23.06 2.46 -7.46
N SER A 88 -22.92 1.33 -8.14
CA SER A 88 -22.07 0.21 -7.70
C SER A 88 -20.60 0.61 -7.62
N MET A 89 -20.09 1.36 -8.62
CA MET A 89 -18.73 1.93 -8.59
C MET A 89 -18.54 2.93 -7.44
N GLU A 90 -19.51 3.83 -7.19
CA GLU A 90 -19.38 4.80 -6.08
C GLU A 90 -19.33 4.11 -4.71
N VAL A 91 -20.11 3.04 -4.50
CA VAL A 91 -20.04 2.23 -3.27
C VAL A 91 -18.70 1.50 -3.19
N LEU A 92 -18.28 0.82 -4.26
CA LEU A 92 -17.03 0.08 -4.31
C LEU A 92 -15.82 0.98 -4.02
N PHE A 93 -15.73 2.14 -4.66
CA PHE A 93 -14.60 3.07 -4.48
C PHE A 93 -14.52 3.65 -3.06
N LYS A 94 -15.65 3.85 -2.38
CA LYS A 94 -15.66 4.25 -0.95
C LYS A 94 -15.12 3.14 -0.05
N THR A 95 -15.55 1.90 -0.29
CA THR A 95 -15.06 0.71 0.44
C THR A 95 -13.55 0.54 0.21
N ILE A 96 -13.11 0.48 -1.05
CA ILE A 96 -11.70 0.36 -1.43
C ILE A 96 -10.85 1.48 -0.81
N LYS A 97 -11.28 2.75 -0.92
CA LYS A 97 -10.55 3.88 -0.31
C LYS A 97 -10.35 3.68 1.21
N THR A 98 -11.39 3.22 1.90
CA THR A 98 -11.35 2.98 3.36
C THR A 98 -10.41 1.82 3.70
N THR A 99 -10.53 0.69 2.98
CA THR A 99 -9.68 -0.49 3.15
C THR A 99 -8.21 -0.16 2.86
N CYS A 100 -7.91 0.51 1.74
CA CYS A 100 -6.57 0.95 1.37
C CYS A 100 -5.96 1.91 2.40
N LYS A 101 -6.75 2.85 2.94
CA LYS A 101 -6.30 3.75 4.00
C LYS A 101 -5.90 2.97 5.27
N ASN A 102 -6.80 2.12 5.79
CA ASN A 102 -6.57 1.37 7.03
C ASN A 102 -5.35 0.44 6.92
N VAL A 103 -5.16 -0.18 5.75
CA VAL A 103 -3.99 -1.02 5.44
C VAL A 103 -2.71 -0.20 5.34
N GLY A 104 -2.74 0.97 4.68
CA GLY A 104 -1.61 1.89 4.61
C GLY A 104 -1.17 2.37 6.00
N GLU A 105 -2.12 2.79 6.85
CA GLU A 105 -1.84 3.18 8.25
C GLU A 105 -1.25 2.03 9.08
N THR A 106 -1.74 0.80 8.88
CA THR A 106 -1.21 -0.39 9.58
C THR A 106 0.21 -0.73 9.12
N THR A 107 0.48 -0.61 7.83
CA THR A 107 1.81 -0.88 7.25
C THR A 107 2.83 0.18 7.67
N SER A 108 2.44 1.46 7.66
CA SER A 108 3.28 2.56 8.18
C SER A 108 3.68 2.28 9.62
N LYS A 109 2.71 2.04 10.51
CA LYS A 109 3.00 1.73 11.93
C LYS A 109 3.94 0.55 12.11
N ALA A 110 3.85 -0.49 11.27
CA ALA A 110 4.75 -1.63 11.33
C ALA A 110 6.18 -1.29 10.88
N ILE A 111 6.34 -0.42 9.88
CA ILE A 111 7.63 0.12 9.44
C ILE A 111 8.22 1.04 10.52
N ASP A 112 7.43 1.99 11.04
CA ASP A 112 7.83 2.94 12.09
C ASP A 112 8.26 2.19 13.37
N THR A 113 7.53 1.13 13.74
CA THR A 113 7.89 0.25 14.87
C THR A 113 9.19 -0.50 14.59
N PHE A 114 9.39 -1.00 13.36
CA PHE A 114 10.62 -1.72 13.01
C PHE A 114 11.85 -0.81 13.05
N ALA A 115 11.75 0.41 12.51
CA ALA A 115 12.83 1.41 12.58
C ALA A 115 13.19 1.75 14.04
N SER A 116 12.20 1.97 14.91
CA SER A 116 12.43 2.21 16.33
C SER A 116 13.14 1.05 17.04
N LEU A 117 12.95 -0.19 16.60
CA LEU A 117 13.65 -1.36 17.13
C LEU A 117 15.09 -1.46 16.61
N GLU A 118 15.35 -1.05 15.36
CA GLU A 118 16.71 -0.93 14.82
C GLU A 118 17.51 0.12 15.62
N ASP A 119 16.93 1.30 15.91
CA ASP A 119 17.53 2.34 16.77
C ASP A 119 17.84 1.81 18.20
N GLU A 120 16.93 1.05 18.81
CA GLU A 120 17.14 0.42 20.11
C GLU A 120 18.28 -0.61 20.09
N PHE A 121 18.39 -1.39 19.01
CA PHE A 121 19.46 -2.37 18.81
C PHE A 121 20.82 -1.70 18.61
N GLU A 122 20.92 -0.66 17.79
CA GLU A 122 22.16 0.13 17.64
C GLU A 122 22.59 0.73 18.99
N SER A 123 21.65 1.31 19.74
CA SER A 123 21.94 1.83 21.09
C SER A 123 22.40 0.75 22.07
N ALA A 124 21.88 -0.46 21.99
CA ALA A 124 22.32 -1.59 22.82
C ALA A 124 23.71 -2.10 22.40
N LEU A 125 24.00 -2.12 21.10
CA LEU A 125 25.29 -2.52 20.53
C LEU A 125 26.41 -1.54 20.95
N ASP A 126 26.17 -0.24 20.87
CA ASP A 126 27.10 0.79 21.32
C ASP A 126 27.40 0.68 22.82
N LYS A 127 26.37 0.48 23.66
CA LYS A 127 26.54 0.28 25.10
C LYS A 127 27.38 -0.97 25.40
N TYR A 128 27.11 -2.08 24.72
CA TYR A 128 27.89 -3.30 24.84
C TYR A 128 29.36 -3.09 24.44
N ASN A 129 29.60 -2.56 23.22
CA ASN A 129 30.94 -2.30 22.71
C ASN A 129 31.74 -1.35 23.61
N SER A 130 31.13 -0.26 24.07
CA SER A 130 31.74 0.70 25.00
C SER A 130 32.12 0.04 26.33
N SER A 131 31.21 -0.75 26.94
CA SER A 131 31.54 -1.49 28.17
C SER A 131 32.62 -2.55 27.96
N LEU A 132 32.69 -3.19 26.79
CA LEU A 132 33.70 -4.19 26.49
C LEU A 132 35.10 -3.56 26.36
N VAL A 133 35.19 -2.36 25.75
CA VAL A 133 36.45 -1.58 25.68
C VAL A 133 36.91 -1.16 27.07
N GLU A 134 36.01 -0.65 27.93
CA GLU A 134 36.32 -0.32 29.33
C GLU A 134 36.86 -1.54 30.09
N TYR A 135 36.14 -2.67 30.03
CA TYR A 135 36.55 -3.92 30.68
C TYR A 135 37.90 -4.43 30.16
N THR A 136 38.12 -4.43 28.84
CA THR A 136 39.37 -4.93 28.24
C THR A 136 40.57 -4.09 28.66
N LYS A 137 40.40 -2.76 28.76
CA LYS A 137 41.43 -1.85 29.26
C LYS A 137 41.78 -2.12 30.73
N GLU A 138 40.77 -2.27 31.58
CA GLU A 138 40.98 -2.55 33.01
C GLU A 138 41.59 -3.94 33.22
N LYS A 139 41.17 -4.93 32.44
CA LYS A 139 41.72 -6.29 32.48
C LYS A 139 43.21 -6.31 32.10
N ALA A 140 43.60 -5.57 31.05
CA ALA A 140 45.01 -5.43 30.68
C ALA A 140 45.85 -4.73 31.76
N PHE A 141 45.29 -3.73 32.46
CA PHE A 141 45.96 -3.09 33.59
C PHE A 141 46.11 -4.03 34.80
N MET A 142 45.09 -4.84 35.09
CA MET A 142 45.14 -5.90 36.10
C MET A 142 46.21 -6.96 35.79
N ASP A 143 46.33 -7.37 34.53
CA ASP A 143 47.32 -8.36 34.11
C ASP A 143 48.76 -7.80 34.17
N ASP A 144 48.95 -6.51 33.88
CA ASP A 144 50.23 -5.82 34.10
C ASP A 144 50.59 -5.71 35.59
N LEU A 145 49.65 -5.34 36.46
CA LEU A 145 49.88 -5.31 37.91
C LEU A 145 50.25 -6.69 38.48
N GLN A 146 49.59 -7.76 38.01
CA GLN A 146 49.93 -9.12 38.41
C GLN A 146 51.34 -9.50 37.93
N SER A 147 51.70 -9.16 36.68
CA SER A 147 53.05 -9.36 36.15
C SER A 147 54.09 -8.63 36.99
N GLN A 148 53.86 -7.36 37.36
CA GLN A 148 54.75 -6.59 38.25
C GLN A 148 54.91 -7.22 39.64
N LEU A 149 53.83 -7.79 40.21
CA LEU A 149 53.86 -8.50 41.48
C LEU A 149 54.70 -9.78 41.38
N ASP A 150 54.50 -10.58 40.34
CA ASP A 150 55.22 -11.84 40.14
C ASP A 150 56.72 -11.58 39.94
N ASP A 151 57.07 -10.59 39.11
CA ASP A 151 58.44 -10.12 38.89
C ASP A 151 59.12 -9.66 40.19
N LEU A 152 58.40 -8.90 41.02
CA LEU A 152 58.89 -8.44 42.31
C LEU A 152 59.07 -9.60 43.30
N GLN A 153 58.14 -10.56 43.33
CA GLN A 153 58.28 -11.75 44.17
C GLN A 153 59.48 -12.61 43.79
N VAL A 154 59.82 -12.72 42.49
CA VAL A 154 61.04 -13.40 42.03
C VAL A 154 62.28 -12.62 42.49
N LYS A 155 62.34 -11.30 42.24
CA LYS A 155 63.47 -10.44 42.63
C LYS A 155 63.71 -10.43 44.14
N CYS A 156 62.66 -10.41 44.95
CA CYS A 156 62.75 -10.43 46.42
C CYS A 156 63.09 -11.81 47.02
N LYS A 157 63.10 -12.88 46.22
CA LYS A 157 63.59 -14.22 46.61
C LYS A 157 65.03 -14.48 46.18
N ALA A 158 65.63 -13.61 45.36
CA ALA A 158 67.03 -13.74 44.96
C ALA A 158 67.95 -13.55 46.18
N THR A 159 68.96 -14.41 46.29
CA THR A 159 69.90 -14.41 47.42
C THR A 159 71.16 -13.56 47.18
N ASP A 160 71.44 -13.20 45.92
CA ASP A 160 72.63 -12.44 45.55
C ASP A 160 72.32 -11.50 44.35
N PRO A 161 72.41 -10.16 44.50
CA PRO A 161 72.63 -9.44 45.76
C PRO A 161 71.47 -9.67 46.76
N PRO A 162 71.69 -9.46 48.07
CA PRO A 162 70.66 -9.64 49.09
C PRO A 162 69.43 -8.74 48.82
N PRO A 163 68.21 -9.22 49.14
CA PRO A 163 66.98 -8.56 48.71
C PRO A 163 66.78 -7.18 49.38
N PRO A 164 66.18 -6.20 48.67
CA PRO A 164 65.91 -4.88 49.22
C PRO A 164 65.10 -4.91 50.53
N PRO A 165 65.44 -4.07 51.53
CA PRO A 165 64.76 -4.07 52.84
C PRO A 165 63.29 -3.63 52.78
N ASP A 166 62.84 -3.04 51.67
CA ASP A 166 61.45 -2.61 51.46
C ASP A 166 60.61 -3.59 50.62
N CYS A 167 61.15 -4.76 50.26
CA CYS A 167 60.47 -5.78 49.46
C CYS A 167 59.07 -6.15 49.97
N ALA A 168 58.93 -6.41 51.27
CA ALA A 168 57.64 -6.77 51.87
C ALA A 168 56.59 -5.66 51.75
N ILE A 169 57.00 -4.39 51.90
CA ILE A 169 56.11 -3.23 51.80
C ILE A 169 55.64 -3.02 50.35
N LYS A 170 56.56 -3.17 49.38
CA LYS A 170 56.23 -3.07 47.95
C LYS A 170 55.31 -4.20 47.49
N ILE A 171 55.55 -5.44 47.94
CA ILE A 171 54.70 -6.61 47.65
C ILE A 171 53.29 -6.37 48.21
N GLN A 172 53.16 -5.98 49.49
CA GLN A 172 51.85 -5.70 50.09
C GLN A 172 51.10 -4.59 49.34
N LYS A 173 51.78 -3.50 48.99
CA LYS A 173 51.17 -2.39 48.25
C LYS A 173 50.63 -2.81 46.87
N LEU A 174 51.36 -3.67 46.14
CA LEU A 174 50.87 -4.24 44.88
C LEU A 174 49.68 -5.19 45.09
N GLN A 175 49.71 -6.02 46.13
CA GLN A 175 48.59 -6.90 46.49
C GLN A 175 47.31 -6.13 46.85
N ASP A 176 47.44 -5.03 47.61
CA ASP A 176 46.33 -4.14 47.94
C ASP A 176 45.75 -3.46 46.69
N GLN A 177 46.63 -3.03 45.76
CA GLN A 177 46.23 -2.44 44.49
C GLN A 177 45.52 -3.45 43.57
N ILE A 178 46.07 -4.66 43.41
CA ILE A 178 45.44 -5.77 42.67
C ILE A 178 44.08 -6.12 43.26
N THR A 179 43.96 -6.17 44.59
CA THR A 179 42.68 -6.44 45.27
C THR A 179 41.62 -5.38 44.96
N LYS A 180 42.03 -4.10 44.98
CA LYS A 180 41.16 -2.97 44.63
C LYS A 180 40.70 -3.03 43.17
N GLU A 181 41.63 -3.20 42.23
CA GLU A 181 41.29 -3.15 40.80
C GLU A 181 40.64 -4.45 40.30
N ASN A 182 40.82 -5.59 40.98
CA ASN A 182 40.00 -6.79 40.76
C ASN A 182 38.50 -6.51 41.02
N ALA A 183 38.19 -5.71 42.05
CA ALA A 183 36.82 -5.27 42.31
C ALA A 183 36.31 -4.25 41.26
N THR A 184 37.18 -3.41 40.70
CA THR A 184 36.87 -2.54 39.54
C THR A 184 36.56 -3.37 38.30
N CYS A 185 37.45 -4.28 37.93
CA CYS A 185 37.34 -5.20 36.80
C CYS A 185 36.07 -6.07 36.89
N SER A 186 35.74 -6.59 38.08
CA SER A 186 34.52 -7.36 38.32
C SER A 186 33.24 -6.56 38.07
N LYS A 187 33.21 -5.27 38.44
CA LYS A 187 32.06 -4.38 38.16
C LYS A 187 31.91 -4.09 36.66
N LEU A 188 33.02 -3.89 35.95
CA LEU A 188 33.02 -3.70 34.50
C LEU A 188 32.56 -4.96 33.77
N TRP A 189 32.97 -6.15 34.22
CA TRP A 189 32.46 -7.41 33.67
C TRP A 189 30.94 -7.56 33.84
N ILE A 190 30.41 -7.23 35.02
CA ILE A 190 28.95 -7.23 35.27
C ILE A 190 28.23 -6.24 34.33
N LYS A 191 28.81 -5.05 34.06
CA LYS A 191 28.29 -4.08 33.08
C LYS A 191 28.28 -4.67 31.66
N VAL A 192 29.33 -5.37 31.25
CA VAL A 192 29.42 -6.06 29.94
C VAL A 192 28.35 -7.14 29.80
N ASP A 193 28.19 -8.02 30.80
CA ASP A 193 27.19 -9.10 30.78
C ASP A 193 25.74 -8.56 30.74
N MET A 194 25.44 -7.50 31.50
CA MET A 194 24.13 -6.83 31.44
C MET A 194 23.88 -6.20 30.07
N ASN A 195 24.85 -5.46 29.51
CA ASN A 195 24.71 -4.86 28.20
C ASN A 195 24.59 -5.92 27.08
N LYS A 196 25.28 -7.06 27.22
CA LYS A 196 25.16 -8.19 26.29
C LYS A 196 23.74 -8.78 26.29
N LYS A 197 23.15 -8.97 27.46
CA LYS A 197 21.75 -9.43 27.60
C LYS A 197 20.75 -8.43 26.99
N MET A 198 20.99 -7.12 27.14
CA MET A 198 20.18 -6.09 26.49
C MET A 198 20.31 -6.14 24.96
N LEU A 199 21.52 -6.34 24.43
CA LEU A 199 21.77 -6.50 22.99
C LEU A 199 21.09 -7.75 22.42
N ASP A 200 21.11 -8.88 23.14
CA ASP A 200 20.46 -10.12 22.71
C ASP A 200 18.92 -10.01 22.74
N LEU A 201 18.37 -9.26 23.71
CA LEU A 201 16.95 -8.92 23.74
C LEU A 201 16.56 -8.02 22.55
N ALA A 202 17.29 -6.93 22.32
CA ALA A 202 17.04 -6.02 21.21
C ALA A 202 17.16 -6.73 19.85
N SER A 203 18.16 -7.59 19.67
CA SER A 203 18.32 -8.44 18.47
C SER A 203 17.11 -9.34 18.22
N THR A 204 16.54 -9.91 19.29
CA THR A 204 15.32 -10.71 19.24
C THR A 204 14.12 -9.85 18.84
N GLN A 205 13.99 -8.64 19.40
CA GLN A 205 12.90 -7.71 19.09
C GLN A 205 12.98 -7.20 17.64
N VAL A 206 14.15 -6.80 17.14
CA VAL A 206 14.38 -6.45 15.71
C VAL A 206 13.96 -7.60 14.80
N SER A 207 14.34 -8.83 15.13
CA SER A 207 13.95 -10.01 14.34
C SER A 207 12.43 -10.23 14.28
N GLN A 208 11.73 -10.02 15.41
CA GLN A 208 10.27 -10.10 15.48
C GLN A 208 9.59 -8.93 14.75
N GLY A 209 10.09 -7.70 14.93
CA GLY A 209 9.62 -6.49 14.25
C GLY A 209 9.75 -6.60 12.74
N LYS A 210 10.88 -7.14 12.24
CA LYS A 210 11.11 -7.42 10.82
C LYS A 210 10.07 -8.38 10.25
N ALA A 211 9.77 -9.46 10.97
CA ALA A 211 8.74 -10.42 10.55
C ALA A 211 7.34 -9.80 10.52
N ALA A 212 7.00 -8.96 11.51
CA ALA A 212 5.75 -8.21 11.55
C ALA A 212 5.63 -7.19 10.40
N MET A 213 6.69 -6.43 10.11
CA MET A 213 6.77 -5.49 8.99
C MET A 213 6.61 -6.21 7.63
N ILE A 214 7.29 -7.34 7.43
CA ILE A 214 7.14 -8.17 6.23
C ILE A 214 5.70 -8.65 6.07
N THR A 215 5.09 -9.17 7.14
CA THR A 215 3.70 -9.66 7.14
C THR A 215 2.71 -8.53 6.81
N ALA A 216 2.87 -7.34 7.40
CA ALA A 216 2.05 -6.17 7.12
C ALA A 216 2.18 -5.73 5.65
N THR A 217 3.40 -5.70 5.11
CA THR A 217 3.69 -5.31 3.73
C THR A 217 3.12 -6.31 2.71
N GLN A 218 3.24 -7.61 2.98
CA GLN A 218 2.64 -8.67 2.15
C GLN A 218 1.12 -8.62 2.18
N GLY A 219 0.52 -8.43 3.36
CA GLY A 219 -0.92 -8.22 3.51
C GLY A 219 -1.40 -7.01 2.72
N ALA A 220 -0.67 -5.90 2.77
CA ALA A 220 -0.99 -4.69 2.03
C ALA A 220 -0.94 -4.90 0.52
N SER A 221 0.13 -5.51 -0.01
CA SER A 221 0.26 -5.87 -1.43
C SER A 221 -0.93 -6.71 -1.91
N LYS A 222 -1.33 -7.73 -1.14
CA LYS A 222 -2.51 -8.56 -1.45
C LYS A 222 -3.80 -7.74 -1.51
N THR A 223 -4.01 -6.82 -0.57
CA THR A 223 -5.18 -5.94 -0.54
C THR A 223 -5.19 -4.96 -1.72
N PHE A 224 -4.07 -4.31 -2.05
CA PHE A 224 -4.00 -3.39 -3.19
C PHE A 224 -4.22 -4.10 -4.52
N ASN A 225 -3.67 -5.31 -4.70
CA ASN A 225 -3.91 -6.13 -5.89
C ASN A 225 -5.39 -6.51 -6.02
N SER A 226 -6.03 -6.96 -4.93
CA SER A 226 -7.46 -7.30 -4.92
C SER A 226 -8.35 -6.08 -5.21
N ALA A 227 -8.02 -4.92 -4.65
CA ALA A 227 -8.70 -3.66 -4.94
C ALA A 227 -8.55 -3.26 -6.43
N SER A 228 -7.35 -3.40 -7.00
CA SER A 228 -7.09 -3.12 -8.42
C SER A 228 -7.97 -3.97 -9.33
N THR A 229 -8.05 -5.29 -9.10
CA THR A 229 -8.95 -6.19 -9.82
C THR A 229 -10.40 -5.74 -9.72
N GLN A 230 -10.89 -5.45 -8.51
CA GLN A 230 -12.28 -4.99 -8.31
C GLN A 230 -12.57 -3.67 -9.04
N VAL A 231 -11.61 -2.73 -9.08
CA VAL A 231 -11.74 -1.48 -9.84
C VAL A 231 -11.85 -1.76 -11.34
N MET A 232 -10.99 -2.64 -11.88
CA MET A 232 -11.03 -3.02 -13.30
C MET A 232 -12.37 -3.70 -13.66
N ASP A 233 -12.83 -4.65 -12.86
CA ASP A 233 -14.11 -5.33 -13.07
C ASP A 233 -15.30 -4.35 -13.06
N ALA A 234 -15.25 -3.33 -12.19
CA ALA A 234 -16.31 -2.32 -12.09
C ALA A 234 -16.27 -1.30 -13.24
N VAL A 235 -15.07 -0.96 -13.74
CA VAL A 235 -14.90 -0.17 -14.97
C VAL A 235 -15.45 -0.95 -16.18
N ASN A 236 -15.07 -2.21 -16.36
CA ASN A 236 -15.56 -3.06 -17.45
C ASN A 236 -17.10 -3.15 -17.45
N LYS A 237 -17.72 -3.40 -16.30
CA LYS A 237 -19.19 -3.42 -16.15
C LYS A 237 -19.86 -2.09 -16.52
N LYS A 238 -19.20 -0.96 -16.26
CA LYS A 238 -19.70 0.36 -16.68
C LYS A 238 -19.55 0.56 -18.19
N ASP A 239 -18.43 0.17 -18.77
CA ASP A 239 -18.18 0.29 -20.20
C ASP A 239 -19.12 -0.63 -20.99
N ASP A 240 -19.45 -1.82 -20.47
CA ASP A 240 -20.51 -2.68 -21.00
C ASP A 240 -21.89 -1.99 -20.93
N ALA A 241 -22.27 -1.44 -19.77
CA ALA A 241 -23.54 -0.72 -19.61
C ALA A 241 -23.65 0.49 -20.56
N MET A 242 -22.55 1.23 -20.74
CA MET A 242 -22.44 2.34 -21.69
C MET A 242 -22.53 1.88 -23.14
N THR A 243 -21.94 0.73 -23.46
CA THR A 243 -22.00 0.12 -24.80
C THR A 243 -23.42 -0.33 -25.13
N TYR A 244 -24.12 -0.98 -24.19
CA TYR A 244 -25.54 -1.30 -24.30
C TYR A 244 -26.40 -0.05 -24.50
N TRP A 245 -26.22 0.99 -23.68
CA TRP A 245 -26.89 2.29 -23.87
C TRP A 245 -26.64 2.88 -25.26
N ASN A 246 -25.40 2.92 -25.73
CA ASN A 246 -25.05 3.46 -27.04
C ASN A 246 -25.65 2.65 -28.20
N ALA A 247 -25.71 1.31 -28.08
CA ALA A 247 -26.36 0.44 -29.06
C ALA A 247 -27.87 0.71 -29.14
N ILE A 248 -28.55 0.87 -27.99
CA ILE A 248 -29.98 1.21 -27.95
C ILE A 248 -30.26 2.63 -28.47
N VAL A 249 -29.47 3.64 -28.06
CA VAL A 249 -29.60 5.01 -28.57
C VAL A 249 -29.43 5.05 -30.10
N SER A 250 -28.41 4.38 -30.62
CA SER A 250 -28.16 4.32 -32.07
C SER A 250 -29.33 3.68 -32.80
N SER A 251 -29.80 2.52 -32.32
CA SER A 251 -30.91 1.79 -32.93
C SER A 251 -32.24 2.55 -32.87
N CYS A 252 -32.51 3.27 -31.77
CA CYS A 252 -33.72 4.08 -31.59
C CYS A 252 -33.71 5.42 -32.31
N SER A 253 -32.53 6.00 -32.56
CA SER A 253 -32.38 7.26 -33.29
C SER A 253 -32.34 7.08 -34.81
N ALA A 254 -32.11 5.86 -35.31
CA ALA A 254 -32.10 5.53 -36.73
C ALA A 254 -33.50 5.43 -37.38
N SER A 255 -34.59 5.43 -36.59
CA SER A 255 -35.94 5.65 -37.14
C SER A 255 -36.17 7.15 -37.32
N SER A 256 -36.75 7.55 -38.46
CA SER A 256 -36.74 8.94 -38.96
C SER A 256 -37.52 9.96 -38.10
N ALA A 257 -36.93 10.41 -36.99
CA ALA A 257 -37.11 11.71 -36.35
C ALA A 257 -36.07 11.90 -35.23
N VAL A 258 -35.16 12.87 -35.36
CA VAL A 258 -34.24 13.25 -34.27
C VAL A 258 -35.05 13.83 -33.10
N ALA A 259 -35.00 13.19 -31.91
CA ALA A 259 -36.05 13.36 -30.90
C ALA A 259 -35.61 13.37 -29.40
N GLN A 260 -35.71 14.52 -28.70
CA GLN A 260 -35.60 14.74 -27.24
C GLN A 260 -36.39 13.82 -26.28
N VAL A 261 -35.74 13.52 -25.15
CA VAL A 261 -36.34 13.05 -23.88
C VAL A 261 -36.89 14.22 -23.04
N LYS A 262 -38.02 14.00 -22.35
CA LYS A 262 -38.73 14.98 -21.51
C LYS A 262 -37.81 15.77 -20.54
N ARG A 263 -37.93 17.10 -20.56
CA ARG A 263 -37.13 18.09 -19.79
C ARG A 263 -36.88 17.79 -18.30
N LYS A 264 -37.74 17.04 -17.59
CA LYS A 264 -37.55 16.69 -16.17
C LYS A 264 -36.50 15.58 -15.99
N SER A 265 -36.53 14.53 -16.81
CA SER A 265 -35.52 13.46 -16.79
C SER A 265 -34.19 13.97 -17.31
N TYR A 266 -34.20 14.76 -18.39
CA TYR A 266 -32.98 15.37 -18.94
C TYR A 266 -32.33 16.37 -17.96
N LYS A 267 -33.11 17.17 -17.20
CA LYS A 267 -32.54 18.00 -16.11
C LYS A 267 -32.00 17.18 -14.93
N ARG A 268 -32.50 15.97 -14.66
CA ARG A 268 -31.91 15.07 -13.66
C ARG A 268 -30.61 14.45 -14.18
N LEU A 269 -30.62 13.90 -15.40
CA LEU A 269 -29.45 13.34 -16.07
C LEU A 269 -28.34 14.37 -16.29
N SER A 270 -28.65 15.58 -16.76
CA SER A 270 -27.67 16.69 -16.86
C SER A 270 -27.12 17.11 -15.49
N LYS A 271 -27.96 17.19 -14.44
CA LYS A 271 -27.47 17.48 -13.08
C LYS A 271 -26.64 16.33 -12.49
N MET A 272 -26.96 15.08 -12.81
CA MET A 272 -26.14 13.91 -12.46
C MET A 272 -24.80 13.98 -13.19
N TYR A 273 -24.81 14.15 -14.51
CA TYR A 273 -23.61 14.30 -15.33
C TYR A 273 -22.72 15.46 -14.86
N ASP A 274 -23.28 16.64 -14.58
CA ASP A 274 -22.54 17.77 -14.00
C ASP A 274 -21.96 17.46 -12.60
N LYS A 275 -22.70 16.71 -11.78
CA LYS A 275 -22.27 16.32 -10.42
C LYS A 275 -21.18 15.23 -10.46
N ILE A 276 -21.30 14.29 -11.38
CA ILE A 276 -20.33 13.24 -11.70
C ILE A 276 -19.06 13.87 -12.27
N HIS A 277 -19.17 14.77 -13.23
CA HIS A 277 -18.04 15.44 -13.89
C HIS A 277 -17.33 16.48 -12.98
N ARG A 278 -18.03 17.05 -11.99
CA ARG A 278 -17.38 17.78 -10.87
C ARG A 278 -16.68 16.83 -9.91
N ARG A 279 -17.30 15.71 -9.53
CA ARG A 279 -16.68 14.69 -8.66
C ARG A 279 -15.41 14.10 -9.26
N MET A 280 -15.40 13.77 -10.56
CA MET A 280 -14.18 13.33 -11.25
C MET A 280 -13.09 14.40 -11.24
N ARG A 281 -13.43 15.69 -11.36
CA ARG A 281 -12.45 16.79 -11.26
C ARG A 281 -11.91 17.02 -9.84
N SER A 282 -12.67 16.67 -8.80
CA SER A 282 -12.19 16.63 -7.41
C SER A 282 -11.44 15.35 -7.04
N PHE A 283 -11.43 14.33 -7.91
CA PHE A 283 -10.57 13.14 -7.81
C PHE A 283 -9.19 13.38 -8.48
N LYS A 284 -8.71 14.64 -8.46
CA LYS A 284 -7.27 14.86 -8.60
C LYS A 284 -6.60 14.19 -7.40
N VAL A 285 -5.72 13.24 -7.69
CA VAL A 285 -4.77 12.70 -6.73
C VAL A 285 -3.84 13.84 -6.35
N GLU A 286 -3.87 14.22 -5.08
CA GLU A 286 -2.77 14.93 -4.40
C GLU A 286 -1.71 13.90 -3.99
#